data_AF-A0A9X4AGF7-F1
#
_entry.id   AF-A0A9X4AGF7-F1
#
_cell.length_a   1.000
_cell.length_b   1.000
_cell.length_c   1.000
_cell.angle_alpha   90.00
_cell.angle_beta   90.00
_cell.angle_gamma   90.00
#
_symmetry.space_group_name_H-M   'P 1'
#
loop_
_entity.id
_entity.type
_entity.pdbx_description
1 polymer ?
#
loop_
_entity_poly.entity_id
_entity_poly.type
_entity_poly.pdbx_seq_one_letter_code
_entity_poly.pdbx_strand_id
1 'polypeptide(L)'
;MKRLLTYFVITLQALFLVGMSLSYYLIDQVGKTIKLETLPVDPQDIFYGDYVTLRYEIEQIDESKWQGDKEPENGDTVYVLVEETDDGTYQVVQGSTDRLEVGAKEVMLKGRYLYRDSYDRVMHVDYGLGRYYIEDGSGKNYEQSGKMIVTVAIAPWGQKKIVSLD
;
A
#
# COMPACT_ATOMS: atom_id res chain seq x y z
N MET A 1 10.83 25.75 -36.94
CA MET A 1 10.50 24.38 -36.49
C MET A 1 11.11 24.04 -35.12
N LYS A 2 12.41 24.22 -34.87
CA LYS A 2 13.04 23.90 -33.57
C LYS A 2 12.43 24.61 -32.35
N ARG A 3 12.07 25.90 -32.47
CA ARG A 3 11.45 26.67 -31.37
C ARG A 3 10.06 26.14 -30.96
N LEU A 4 9.23 25.76 -31.94
CA LEU A 4 7.92 25.16 -31.69
C LEU A 4 8.06 23.80 -30.99
N LEU A 5 9.05 22.99 -31.41
CA LEU A 5 9.37 21.74 -30.74
C LEU A 5 9.79 21.96 -29.28
N THR A 6 10.64 22.97 -29.01
CA THR A 6 11.04 23.30 -27.64
C THR A 6 9.85 23.68 -26.77
N TYR A 7 8.95 24.55 -27.25
CA TYR A 7 7.75 24.91 -26.48
C TYR A 7 6.80 23.73 -26.27
N PHE A 8 6.66 22.85 -27.27
CA PHE A 8 5.87 21.63 -27.14
C PHE A 8 6.41 20.72 -26.03
N VAL A 9 7.73 20.48 -25.99
CA VAL A 9 8.36 19.63 -24.97
C VAL A 9 8.19 20.23 -23.57
N ILE A 10 8.39 21.54 -23.41
CA ILE A 10 8.20 22.23 -22.12
C ILE A 10 6.74 22.12 -21.66
N THR A 11 5.80 22.33 -22.59
CA THR A 11 4.36 22.23 -22.28
C THR A 11 3.98 20.81 -21.89
N LEU A 12 4.51 19.79 -22.59
CA LEU A 12 4.27 18.39 -22.28
C LEU A 12 4.82 18.02 -20.89
N GLN A 13 6.01 18.51 -20.52
CA GLN A 13 6.59 18.30 -19.19
C GLN A 13 5.74 18.96 -18.10
N ALA A 14 5.29 20.20 -18.31
CA ALA A 14 4.41 20.88 -17.37
C ALA A 14 3.07 20.17 -17.20
N LEU A 15 2.46 19.71 -18.30
CA LEU A 15 1.23 18.92 -18.27
C LEU A 15 1.42 17.59 -17.55
N PHE A 16 2.56 16.94 -17.71
CA PHE A 16 2.88 15.71 -17.00
C PHE A 16 2.92 15.92 -15.47
N LEU A 17 3.59 16.98 -15.00
CA LEU A 17 3.64 17.31 -13.57
C LEU A 17 2.25 17.67 -13.01
N VAL A 18 1.47 18.46 -13.76
CA VAL A 18 0.09 18.79 -13.38
C VAL A 18 -0.77 17.52 -13.32
N GLY A 19 -0.62 16.62 -14.29
CA GLY A 19 -1.31 15.34 -14.33
C GLY A 19 -1.00 14.47 -13.11
N MET A 20 0.27 14.39 -12.69
CA MET A 20 0.68 13.67 -11.48
C MET A 20 0.08 14.27 -10.20
N SER A 21 0.04 15.59 -10.10
CA SER A 21 -0.56 16.26 -8.93
C SER A 21 -2.07 16.01 -8.89
N LEU A 22 -2.76 16.18 -10.02
CA LEU A 22 -4.19 15.93 -10.13
C LEU A 22 -4.54 14.48 -9.81
N SER A 23 -3.76 13.50 -10.31
CA SER A 23 -4.01 12.10 -10.00
C SER A 23 -3.94 11.85 -8.49
N TYR A 24 -2.97 12.44 -7.79
CA TYR A 24 -2.86 12.31 -6.33
C TYR A 24 -4.08 12.89 -5.59
N TYR A 25 -4.56 14.08 -5.97
CA TYR A 25 -5.75 14.68 -5.35
C TYR A 25 -7.04 13.94 -5.64
N LEU A 26 -7.15 13.32 -6.83
CA LEU A 26 -8.35 12.58 -7.20
C LEU A 26 -8.53 11.30 -6.37
N ILE A 27 -7.47 10.75 -5.77
CA ILE A 27 -7.56 9.56 -4.91
C ILE A 27 -8.55 9.77 -3.77
N ASP A 28 -8.61 10.98 -3.20
CA ASP A 28 -9.52 11.29 -2.10
C ASP A 28 -10.99 11.30 -2.54
N GLN A 29 -11.28 11.45 -3.84
CA GLN A 29 -12.63 11.51 -4.39
C GLN A 29 -13.09 10.20 -5.02
N VAL A 30 -12.19 9.49 -5.72
CA VAL A 30 -12.54 8.27 -6.48
C VAL A 30 -11.96 7.00 -5.88
N GLY A 31 -11.07 7.11 -4.90
CA GLY A 31 -10.43 5.97 -4.28
C GLY A 31 -11.40 5.18 -3.40
N LYS A 32 -11.26 3.85 -3.40
CA LYS A 32 -11.94 3.00 -2.42
C LYS A 32 -11.12 3.02 -1.14
N THR A 33 -11.75 3.38 -0.04
CA THR A 33 -11.13 3.45 1.28
C THR A 33 -11.25 2.10 1.98
N ILE A 34 -10.12 1.60 2.49
CA ILE A 34 -10.06 0.37 3.28
C ILE A 34 -9.39 0.65 4.63
N LYS A 35 -9.76 -0.12 5.65
CA LYS A 35 -9.16 -0.04 6.99
C LYS A 35 -8.27 -1.25 7.22
N LEU A 36 -7.01 -1.02 7.55
CA LEU A 36 -6.02 -2.05 7.75
C LEU A 36 -5.51 -2.04 9.19
N GLU A 37 -5.46 -3.20 9.81
CA GLU A 37 -4.82 -3.36 11.12
C GLU A 37 -3.30 -3.30 10.98
N THR A 38 -2.67 -2.53 11.85
CA THR A 38 -1.22 -2.40 11.91
C THR A 38 -0.69 -2.39 13.33
N LEU A 39 0.59 -2.72 13.48
CA LEU A 39 1.36 -2.51 14.69
C LEU A 39 2.49 -1.51 14.38
N PRO A 40 2.62 -0.43 15.16
CA PRO A 40 3.75 0.48 15.04
C PRO A 40 5.05 -0.23 15.48
N VAL A 41 6.12 -0.01 14.72
CA VAL A 41 7.47 -0.47 15.02
C VAL A 41 8.34 0.76 15.25
N ASP A 42 9.17 0.70 16.31
CA ASP A 42 10.00 1.77 16.92
C ASP A 42 10.36 2.96 15.97
N PRO A 43 9.93 4.20 16.28
CA PRO A 43 9.94 5.35 15.36
C PRO A 43 11.25 6.15 15.22
N GLN A 44 12.39 5.72 15.78
CA GLN A 44 13.59 6.58 15.79
C GLN A 44 14.58 6.34 14.64
N ASP A 45 14.71 7.33 13.75
CA ASP A 45 15.84 7.49 12.84
C ASP A 45 16.31 8.96 12.84
N ILE A 46 17.50 9.21 13.38
CA ILE A 46 18.09 10.55 13.56
C ILE A 46 18.41 11.32 12.27
N PHE A 47 18.37 10.66 11.10
CA PHE A 47 18.77 11.27 9.83
C PHE A 47 17.65 11.52 8.83
N TYR A 48 16.44 10.98 9.04
CA TYR A 48 15.35 10.99 8.04
C TYR A 48 14.05 11.70 8.48
N GLY A 49 14.08 12.38 9.63
CA GLY A 49 12.86 12.94 10.25
C GLY A 49 12.03 11.86 10.93
N ASP A 50 10.99 12.28 11.65
CA ASP A 50 10.17 11.34 12.41
C ASP A 50 9.21 10.56 11.49
N TYR A 51 9.32 9.23 11.49
CA TYR A 51 8.37 8.34 10.82
C TYR A 51 8.06 7.13 11.67
N VAL A 52 6.86 6.58 11.48
CA VAL A 52 6.44 5.32 12.09
C VAL A 52 6.55 4.22 11.06
N THR A 53 7.23 3.14 11.42
CA THR A 53 7.22 1.91 10.63
C THR A 53 5.94 1.16 10.96
N LEU A 54 5.13 0.88 9.94
CA LEU A 54 3.84 0.21 10.06
C LEU A 54 3.98 -1.21 9.53
N ARG A 55 3.62 -2.21 10.34
CA ARG A 55 3.55 -3.61 9.91
C ARG A 55 2.10 -4.02 9.83
N TYR A 56 1.64 -4.47 8.67
CA TYR A 56 0.23 -4.81 8.48
C TYR A 56 0.01 -6.32 8.57
N GLU A 57 -1.14 -6.72 9.10
CA GLU A 57 -1.51 -8.14 9.14
C GLU A 57 -1.65 -8.71 7.72
N ILE A 58 -2.19 -7.92 6.79
CA ILE A 58 -2.38 -8.32 5.38
C ILE A 58 -1.07 -8.53 4.59
N GLU A 59 0.09 -8.16 5.15
CA GLU A 59 1.40 -8.44 4.55
C GLU A 59 1.80 -9.90 4.72
N GLN A 60 1.12 -10.64 5.61
CA GLN A 60 1.32 -12.06 5.83
C GLN A 60 0.14 -12.82 5.21
N ILE A 61 0.43 -13.56 4.16
CA ILE A 61 -0.57 -14.33 3.44
C ILE A 61 -0.33 -15.81 3.74
N ASP A 62 -1.30 -16.47 4.37
CA ASP A 62 -1.25 -17.92 4.55
C ASP A 62 -1.02 -18.62 3.22
N GLU A 63 -0.08 -19.57 3.16
CA GLU A 63 0.15 -20.39 1.96
C GLU A 63 -1.14 -21.06 1.44
N SER A 64 -2.07 -21.37 2.36
CA SER A 64 -3.37 -21.98 2.02
C SER A 64 -4.28 -21.07 1.20
N LYS A 65 -4.07 -19.75 1.25
CA LYS A 65 -4.79 -18.72 0.48
C LYS A 65 -4.05 -18.31 -0.79
N TRP A 66 -2.88 -18.89 -1.06
CA TRP A 66 -2.10 -18.59 -2.25
C TRP A 66 -2.57 -19.42 -3.43
N GLN A 67 -2.92 -18.76 -4.53
CA GLN A 67 -3.28 -19.38 -5.79
C GLN A 67 -2.22 -19.08 -6.83
N GLY A 68 -1.47 -20.09 -7.23
CA GLY A 68 -0.49 -20.00 -8.31
C GLY A 68 0.32 -21.28 -8.43
N ASP A 69 0.58 -21.71 -9.66
CA ASP A 69 1.36 -22.92 -9.94
C ASP A 69 2.87 -22.70 -9.72
N LYS A 70 3.30 -21.44 -9.67
CA LYS A 70 4.70 -21.04 -9.48
C LYS A 70 4.86 -20.30 -8.18
N GLU A 71 5.92 -20.65 -7.47
CA GLU A 71 6.40 -19.86 -6.36
C GLU A 71 6.99 -18.53 -6.89
N PRO A 72 6.54 -17.37 -6.38
CA PRO A 72 7.08 -16.08 -6.77
C PRO A 72 8.53 -15.90 -6.31
N GLU A 73 9.30 -15.13 -7.06
CA GLU A 73 10.65 -14.71 -6.69
C GLU A 73 10.61 -13.34 -5.96
N ASN A 74 11.63 -13.07 -5.14
CA ASN A 74 11.74 -11.80 -4.42
C ASN A 74 11.66 -10.61 -5.40
N GLY A 75 10.76 -9.66 -5.11
CA GLY A 75 10.52 -8.47 -5.92
C GLY A 75 9.42 -8.63 -6.97
N ASP A 76 8.91 -9.85 -7.19
CA ASP A 76 7.81 -10.11 -8.12
C ASP A 76 6.56 -9.33 -7.74
N THR A 77 5.83 -8.90 -8.77
CA THR A 77 4.53 -8.25 -8.58
C THR A 77 3.50 -9.30 -8.23
N VAL A 78 2.77 -9.06 -7.15
CA VAL A 78 1.70 -9.94 -6.69
C VAL A 78 0.41 -9.16 -6.47
N TYR A 79 -0.71 -9.87 -6.59
CA TYR A 79 -2.06 -9.36 -6.43
C TYR A 79 -2.72 -10.07 -5.28
N VAL A 80 -3.28 -9.29 -4.36
CA VAL A 80 -3.88 -9.81 -3.12
C VAL A 80 -5.28 -9.26 -3.00
N LEU A 81 -6.27 -10.15 -2.92
CA LEU A 81 -7.65 -9.81 -2.65
C LEU A 81 -7.84 -9.70 -1.14
N VAL A 82 -8.40 -8.57 -0.73
CA VAL A 82 -8.85 -8.32 0.64
C VAL A 82 -10.35 -8.06 0.67
N GLU A 83 -11.01 -8.51 1.72
CA GLU A 83 -12.44 -8.29 1.95
C GLU A 83 -12.66 -7.67 3.33
N GLU A 84 -13.71 -6.85 3.43
CA GLU A 84 -14.17 -6.25 4.68
C GLU A 84 -14.73 -7.32 5.64
N THR A 85 -14.23 -7.33 6.86
CA THR A 85 -14.68 -8.14 7.98
C THR A 85 -15.91 -7.52 8.67
N ASP A 86 -16.56 -8.27 9.54
CA ASP A 86 -17.70 -7.76 10.33
C ASP A 86 -17.33 -6.56 11.23
N ASP A 87 -16.05 -6.44 11.59
CA ASP A 87 -15.50 -5.35 12.41
C ASP A 87 -15.12 -4.11 11.56
N GLY A 88 -15.30 -4.18 10.24
CA GLY A 88 -14.99 -3.11 9.29
C GLY A 88 -13.51 -2.97 8.92
N THR A 89 -12.66 -3.92 9.34
CA THR A 89 -11.27 -4.05 8.90
C THR A 89 -11.17 -4.93 7.66
N TYR A 90 -10.04 -4.94 6.98
CA TYR A 90 -9.85 -5.74 5.76
C TYR A 90 -8.86 -6.88 6.01
N GLN A 91 -9.24 -8.09 5.62
CA GLN A 91 -8.43 -9.30 5.77
C GLN A 91 -8.12 -9.94 4.41
N VAL A 92 -7.04 -10.71 4.35
CA VAL A 92 -6.64 -11.42 3.13
C VAL A 92 -7.58 -12.60 2.86
N VAL A 93 -8.15 -12.58 1.65
CA VAL A 93 -8.96 -13.68 1.09
C VAL A 93 -8.06 -14.58 0.24
N GLN A 94 -7.32 -13.98 -0.70
CA GLN A 94 -6.55 -14.74 -1.68
C GLN A 94 -5.33 -13.95 -2.19
N GLY A 95 -4.20 -14.61 -2.41
CA GLY A 95 -3.00 -14.03 -3.04
C GLY A 95 -2.62 -14.77 -4.33
N SER A 96 -2.08 -14.07 -5.32
CA SER A 96 -1.60 -14.68 -6.56
C SER A 96 -0.52 -13.85 -7.26
N THR A 97 0.30 -14.49 -8.09
CA THR A 97 1.16 -13.82 -9.08
C THR A 97 0.37 -13.23 -10.24
N ASP A 98 -0.78 -13.83 -10.56
CA ASP A 98 -1.64 -13.40 -11.65
C ASP A 98 -2.75 -12.49 -11.15
N ARG A 99 -3.30 -11.69 -12.06
CA ARG A 99 -4.38 -10.76 -11.70
C ARG A 99 -5.65 -11.54 -11.41
N LEU A 100 -6.21 -11.33 -10.23
CA LEU A 100 -7.42 -12.00 -9.76
C LEU A 100 -8.69 -11.26 -10.20
N GLU A 101 -9.80 -12.00 -10.35
CA GLU A 101 -11.12 -11.42 -10.52
C GLU A 101 -11.58 -10.83 -9.18
N VAL A 102 -12.03 -9.57 -9.21
CA VAL A 102 -12.44 -8.85 -7.99
C VAL A 102 -13.93 -9.00 -7.79
N GLY A 103 -14.35 -9.63 -6.69
CA GLY A 103 -15.73 -9.72 -6.26
C GLY A 103 -16.32 -8.37 -5.83
N ALA A 104 -17.64 -8.34 -5.61
CA ALA A 104 -18.36 -7.09 -5.30
C ALA A 104 -17.91 -6.40 -3.99
N LYS A 105 -17.48 -7.18 -3.00
CA LYS A 105 -17.01 -6.68 -1.70
C LYS A 105 -15.48 -6.64 -1.58
N GLU A 106 -14.78 -7.25 -2.53
CA GLU A 106 -13.34 -7.40 -2.48
C GLU A 106 -12.62 -6.16 -2.99
N VAL A 107 -11.35 -6.05 -2.63
CA VAL A 107 -10.42 -5.05 -3.15
C VAL A 107 -9.12 -5.75 -3.49
N MET A 108 -8.65 -5.52 -4.71
CA MET A 108 -7.35 -6.04 -5.14
C MET A 108 -6.25 -5.04 -4.79
N LEU A 109 -5.29 -5.48 -3.99
CA LEU A 109 -4.06 -4.80 -3.67
C LEU A 109 -2.94 -5.32 -4.55
N LYS A 110 -2.17 -4.38 -5.12
CA LYS A 110 -0.91 -4.70 -5.78
C LYS A 110 0.22 -4.56 -4.78
N GLY A 111 1.07 -5.58 -4.66
CA GLY A 111 2.25 -5.60 -3.79
C GLY A 111 3.48 -6.17 -4.48
N ARG A 112 4.56 -6.28 -3.73
CA ARG A 112 5.78 -6.99 -4.11
C ARG A 112 6.01 -8.15 -3.17
N TYR A 113 6.24 -9.34 -3.71
CA TYR A 113 6.63 -10.48 -2.90
C TYR A 113 8.03 -10.24 -2.31
N LEU A 114 8.19 -10.59 -1.03
CA LEU A 114 9.47 -10.50 -0.33
C LEU A 114 10.07 -11.89 -0.17
N TYR A 115 9.45 -12.74 0.63
CA TYR A 115 9.93 -14.07 0.93
C TYR A 115 8.81 -14.93 1.52
N ARG A 116 9.04 -16.24 1.59
CA ARG A 116 8.17 -17.20 2.27
C ARG A 116 8.82 -17.55 3.61
N ASP A 117 8.03 -17.48 4.67
CA ASP A 117 8.40 -18.09 5.94
C ASP A 117 7.89 -19.54 5.94
N SER A 118 8.81 -20.49 5.81
CA SER A 118 8.47 -21.92 5.77
C SER A 118 8.03 -22.48 7.13
N TYR A 119 8.36 -21.80 8.24
CA TYR A 119 7.98 -22.25 9.58
C TYR A 119 6.53 -21.90 9.88
N ASP A 120 6.17 -20.62 9.67
CA ASP A 120 4.81 -20.13 9.88
C ASP A 120 3.89 -20.37 8.67
N ARG A 121 4.45 -20.84 7.54
CA ARG A 121 3.73 -21.12 6.28
C ARG A 121 2.98 -19.90 5.76
N VAL A 122 3.67 -18.76 5.77
CA VAL A 122 3.16 -17.47 5.30
C VAL A 122 4.07 -16.89 4.22
N MET A 123 3.46 -16.17 3.29
CA MET A 123 4.13 -15.43 2.22
C MET A 123 4.09 -13.95 2.57
N HIS A 124 5.27 -13.34 2.66
CA HIS A 124 5.42 -11.93 2.98
C HIS A 124 5.33 -11.06 1.73
N VAL A 125 4.48 -10.04 1.78
CA VAL A 125 4.24 -9.10 0.69
C VAL A 125 4.40 -7.68 1.19
N ASP A 126 5.12 -6.84 0.45
CA ASP A 126 5.22 -5.41 0.68
C ASP A 126 4.22 -4.64 -0.20
N TYR A 127 3.36 -3.85 0.44
CA TYR A 127 2.44 -2.95 -0.26
C TYR A 127 2.99 -1.53 -0.42
N GLY A 128 4.19 -1.22 0.06
CA GLY A 128 4.75 0.13 0.07
C GLY A 128 3.99 1.08 0.99
N LEU A 129 3.32 0.53 2.01
CA LEU A 129 2.55 1.27 3.02
C LEU A 129 3.22 1.26 4.39
N GLY A 130 4.40 0.63 4.52
CA GLY A 130 5.07 0.40 5.80
C GLY A 130 5.73 1.63 6.41
N ARG A 131 5.65 2.81 5.80
CA ARG A 131 6.20 4.06 6.35
C ARG A 131 5.14 5.15 6.37
N TYR A 132 4.92 5.71 7.56
CA TYR A 132 4.04 6.85 7.76
C TYR A 132 4.84 8.01 8.36
N TYR A 133 4.93 9.10 7.60
CA TYR A 133 5.67 10.30 8.00
C TYR A 133 4.81 11.14 8.93
N ILE A 134 5.37 11.51 10.08
CA ILE A 134 4.69 12.28 11.12
C ILE A 134 5.36 13.64 11.30
N GLU A 135 4.71 14.54 12.04
CA GLU A 135 5.31 15.81 12.39
C GLU A 135 6.47 15.60 13.38
N ASP A 136 7.56 16.34 13.19
CA ASP A 136 8.74 16.26 14.06
C ASP A 136 8.37 16.47 15.54
N GLY A 137 8.87 15.59 16.41
CA GLY A 137 8.62 15.58 17.85
C GLY A 137 7.35 14.83 18.28
N SER A 138 6.55 14.29 17.35
CA SER A 138 5.30 13.58 17.66
C SER A 138 5.45 12.06 17.80
N GLY A 139 6.65 11.49 17.56
CA GLY A 139 6.90 10.04 17.58
C GLY A 139 6.49 9.33 18.87
N LYS A 140 6.67 9.98 20.02
CA LYS A 140 6.30 9.43 21.35
C LYS A 140 4.83 9.07 21.50
N ASN A 141 3.93 9.71 20.74
CA ASN A 141 2.50 9.41 20.79
C ASN A 141 2.19 8.03 20.16
N TYR A 142 3.08 7.55 19.29
CA TYR A 142 2.94 6.29 18.57
C TYR A 142 3.76 5.15 19.20
N GLU A 143 4.69 5.44 20.11
CA GLU A 143 5.53 4.45 20.82
C GLU A 143 4.75 3.54 21.78
N GLN A 144 3.63 4.01 22.34
CA GLN A 144 2.85 3.30 23.37
C GLN A 144 1.49 2.79 22.87
N SER A 145 1.21 3.02 21.59
CA SER A 145 -0.05 2.62 20.98
C SER A 145 0.03 1.14 20.58
N GLY A 146 -1.00 0.38 20.96
CA GLY A 146 -1.10 -1.04 20.63
C GLY A 146 -1.45 -1.28 19.17
N LYS A 147 -2.45 -2.13 18.90
CA LYS A 147 -3.04 -2.24 17.56
C LYS A 147 -3.59 -0.87 17.12
N MET A 148 -3.21 -0.44 15.92
CA MET A 148 -3.69 0.78 15.28
C MET A 148 -4.43 0.43 13.99
N ILE A 149 -5.31 1.32 13.55
CA ILE A 149 -6.06 1.17 12.31
C ILE A 149 -5.59 2.25 11.33
N VAL A 150 -5.11 1.83 10.18
CA VAL A 150 -4.72 2.72 9.10
C VAL A 150 -5.82 2.74 8.06
N THR A 151 -6.30 3.94 7.74
CA THR A 151 -7.23 4.14 6.64
C THR A 151 -6.44 4.41 5.36
N VAL A 152 -6.58 3.55 4.35
CA VAL A 152 -5.88 3.65 3.07
C VAL A 152 -6.87 3.84 1.93
N ALA A 153 -6.66 4.86 1.10
CA ALA A 153 -7.40 5.07 -0.13
C ALA A 153 -6.66 4.44 -1.32
N ILE A 154 -7.39 3.67 -2.12
CA ILE A 154 -6.87 2.94 -3.27
C ILE A 154 -7.54 3.45 -4.53
N ALA A 155 -6.75 4.05 -5.41
CA ALA A 155 -7.23 4.57 -6.67
C ALA A 155 -7.51 3.45 -7.68
N PRO A 156 -8.44 3.66 -8.64
CA PRO A 156 -8.71 2.69 -9.71
C PRO A 156 -7.48 2.31 -10.56
N TRP A 157 -6.46 3.18 -10.62
CA TRP A 157 -5.19 2.93 -11.30
C TRP A 157 -4.11 2.26 -10.42
N GLY A 158 -4.46 1.87 -9.18
CA GLY A 158 -3.60 1.10 -8.27
C GLY A 158 -2.68 1.93 -7.37
N GLN A 159 -2.75 3.26 -7.44
CA GLN A 159 -2.05 4.13 -6.49
C GLN A 159 -2.72 4.06 -5.11
N LYS A 160 -1.90 4.07 -4.06
CA LYS A 160 -2.34 3.94 -2.67
C LYS A 160 -1.92 5.19 -1.90
N LYS A 161 -2.74 5.63 -0.95
CA LYS A 161 -2.48 6.78 -0.09
C LYS A 161 -2.99 6.49 1.32
N ILE A 162 -2.15 6.70 2.32
CA ILE A 162 -2.58 6.69 3.73
C ILE A 162 -3.35 7.98 4.00
N VAL A 163 -4.58 7.86 4.52
CA VAL A 163 -5.50 8.96 4.80
C VAL A 163 -5.46 9.33 6.28
N SER A 164 -5.51 8.33 7.17
CA SER A 164 -5.42 8.50 8.62
C SER A 164 -4.76 7.30 9.28
N LEU A 165 -4.23 7.53 10.48
CA LEU A 165 -3.74 6.53 11.41
C LEU A 165 -4.46 6.79 12.74
N ASP A 166 -5.27 5.82 13.17
CA ASP A 166 -6.18 5.89 14.32
C ASP A 166 -5.86 4.82 15.38
#